data_AF-A0A0D7CHK6-F1
#
_entry.id   AF-A0A0D7CHK6-F1
#
_cell.length_a   1.000
_cell.length_b   1.000
_cell.length_c   1.000
_cell.angle_alpha   90.00
_cell.angle_beta   90.00
_cell.angle_gamma   90.00
#
_symmetry.space_group_name_H-M   'P 1'
#
loop_
_entity.id
_entity.type
_entity.pdbx_description
1 polymer ?
#
loop_
_entity_poly.entity_id
_entity_poly.type
_entity_poly.pdbx_seq_one_letter_code
_entity_poly.pdbx_strand_id
1 'polypeptide(L)'
;MYHAPFIGILTAAPVPYQTAVTEPLFTVTAPPKQAERSADSTKERARVAALLLDDLLFAAPVFCIDSGNSKVVTDRPLRFLSEAADLVRTGKAASYVATLRESVVAIDIDGDDEDEDEDWSISALEHLTNHAEELGGWSIKRRSGGGAGRWHLIACLRSQAARDAFKATVDTIRDHWGATARQIDWRRTLRPLSAPHRKTSRVDLPESIEGAADALPTWAMNMPRVSRPATLGKVTPAIPRQRRLSAIPNGEFWDRLRTPGADYYLDRSLSELLSTARLIVAGYDNEAAWKVVANPQHRGFARARQRGHRWWVKHAWNPAVQYVDSNRGRTGKSPAARWKSLTGPLLAGVRTLFWDNWTPSTRHSREHILAAIGDRMARQGLACRPLPERDLENDTGKSRNTIRDALEAFTAAGVLIRTRTYDQSMGPKASHEFSLNLLTLDFRAETSEPPCSHTPAPRSRSWFSLATTLALHPRPHTVTQLFHLSGYTPTPHPTRQQLANVETGLQTLRTLRVARSTKNGWELTGQAARELRSMKKRKAATAARIEKERRAFSTVWEATREKLRRRWEKQKARALERRAASDHKRREQWWARHPQGNRRAVVRSFFVNDRMTRLARTTPQSRHQQPVRFPPAAIRP
;
A
#
# COMPACT_ATOMS: atom_id res chain seq x y z
N MET A 1 -8.08 -62.25 -34.25
CA MET A 1 -7.55 -62.44 -32.89
C MET A 1 -7.74 -61.15 -32.11
N TYR A 2 -8.57 -61.24 -31.06
CA TYR A 2 -8.65 -60.43 -29.83
C TYR A 2 -8.64 -58.89 -29.97
N HIS A 3 -9.78 -58.18 -29.96
CA HIS A 3 -10.77 -57.89 -28.89
C HIS A 3 -10.28 -57.05 -27.69
N ALA A 4 -10.81 -55.82 -27.67
CA ALA A 4 -11.47 -55.12 -26.55
C ALA A 4 -10.59 -54.34 -25.53
N PRO A 5 -11.19 -53.46 -24.69
CA PRO A 5 -11.78 -52.17 -25.10
C PRO A 5 -11.35 -51.01 -24.17
N PHE A 6 -11.46 -49.76 -24.65
CA PHE A 6 -11.32 -48.57 -23.81
C PHE A 6 -12.59 -48.35 -22.98
N ILE A 7 -12.42 -48.28 -21.66
CA ILE A 7 -13.46 -48.11 -20.64
C ILE A 7 -14.07 -46.71 -20.74
N GLY A 8 -15.41 -46.67 -20.75
CA GLY A 8 -16.21 -45.46 -20.84
C GLY A 8 -16.04 -44.50 -19.67
N ILE A 9 -16.01 -43.20 -20.00
CA ILE A 9 -16.22 -42.12 -19.05
C ILE A 9 -17.72 -41.83 -19.01
N LEU A 10 -18.31 -42.03 -17.84
CA LEU A 10 -19.69 -41.67 -17.51
C LEU A 10 -19.94 -40.19 -17.84
N THR A 11 -20.79 -39.94 -18.82
CA THR A 11 -21.45 -38.65 -19.02
C THR A 11 -22.41 -38.41 -17.86
N ALA A 12 -21.98 -37.64 -16.87
CA ALA A 12 -22.89 -37.08 -15.89
C ALA A 12 -23.77 -36.03 -16.60
N ALA A 13 -25.08 -36.29 -16.63
CA ALA A 13 -26.08 -35.36 -17.12
C ALA A 13 -25.97 -34.01 -16.40
N PRO A 14 -26.16 -32.88 -17.09
CA PRO A 14 -26.17 -31.58 -16.44
C PRO A 14 -27.35 -31.51 -15.46
N VAL A 15 -27.02 -31.37 -14.18
CA VAL A 15 -27.98 -31.04 -13.12
C VAL A 15 -28.57 -29.66 -13.46
N PRO A 16 -29.90 -29.52 -13.59
CA PRO A 16 -30.50 -28.21 -13.81
C PRO A 16 -30.26 -27.35 -12.56
N TYR A 17 -29.51 -26.27 -12.74
CA TYR A 17 -29.45 -25.20 -11.74
C TYR A 17 -30.85 -24.60 -11.62
N GLN A 18 -31.53 -24.87 -10.52
CA GLN A 18 -32.72 -24.14 -10.12
C GLN A 18 -32.35 -22.65 -10.04
N THR A 19 -32.81 -21.90 -11.04
CA THR A 19 -32.95 -20.45 -10.94
C THR A 19 -33.88 -20.18 -9.77
N ALA A 20 -33.34 -19.60 -8.69
CA ALA A 20 -34.17 -18.94 -7.70
C ALA A 20 -34.89 -17.79 -8.40
N VAL A 21 -36.13 -18.06 -8.81
CA VAL A 21 -37.10 -17.08 -9.25
C VAL A 21 -37.29 -16.13 -8.07
N THR A 22 -36.71 -14.94 -8.14
CA THR A 22 -37.17 -13.81 -7.33
C THR A 22 -38.55 -13.45 -7.85
N GLU A 23 -39.58 -13.83 -7.10
CA GLU A 23 -40.94 -13.37 -7.36
C GLU A 23 -40.99 -11.83 -7.35
N PRO A 24 -41.71 -11.20 -8.30
CA PRO A 24 -42.04 -9.78 -8.19
C PRO A 24 -43.00 -9.58 -7.01
N LEU A 25 -42.63 -8.71 -6.08
CA LEU A 25 -43.31 -8.50 -4.80
C LEU A 25 -44.63 -7.71 -4.88
N PHE A 26 -45.22 -7.50 -6.06
CA PHE A 26 -46.50 -6.80 -6.20
C PHE A 26 -47.35 -7.34 -7.36
N THR A 27 -48.50 -7.92 -7.03
CA THR A 27 -49.62 -8.13 -7.96
C THR A 27 -50.58 -6.95 -7.81
N VAL A 28 -50.78 -6.16 -8.86
CA VAL A 28 -51.73 -5.03 -8.87
C VAL A 28 -52.98 -5.45 -9.63
N THR A 29 -54.06 -5.70 -8.90
CA THR A 29 -55.41 -5.85 -9.46
C THR A 29 -56.04 -4.46 -9.61
N ALA A 30 -56.33 -4.05 -10.84
CA ALA A 30 -56.93 -2.75 -11.13
C ALA A 30 -58.48 -2.79 -11.09
N PRO A 31 -59.14 -1.70 -10.67
CA PRO A 31 -60.44 -1.33 -11.22
C PRO A 31 -60.39 0.00 -12.01
N PRO A 32 -61.33 0.20 -12.95
CA PRO A 32 -61.24 1.27 -13.94
C PRO A 32 -61.94 2.55 -13.47
N LYS A 33 -61.35 3.70 -13.81
CA LYS A 33 -62.03 4.93 -14.25
C LYS A 33 -60.97 5.92 -14.77
N GLN A 34 -61.05 6.20 -16.06
CA GLN A 34 -60.11 6.97 -16.87
C GLN A 34 -60.66 8.39 -17.09
N ALA A 35 -59.92 9.43 -16.69
CA ALA A 35 -59.84 10.73 -17.37
C ALA A 35 -58.90 11.71 -16.62
N GLU A 36 -58.87 11.71 -15.28
CA GLU A 36 -57.89 12.50 -14.48
C GLU A 36 -56.53 11.78 -14.32
N ARG A 37 -56.47 10.51 -14.69
CA ARG A 37 -55.30 9.64 -14.51
C ARG A 37 -54.08 9.99 -15.38
N SER A 38 -54.17 10.78 -16.45
CA SER A 38 -53.02 10.88 -17.39
C SER A 38 -51.85 11.68 -16.84
N ALA A 39 -52.09 12.85 -16.23
CA ALA A 39 -51.03 13.68 -15.63
C ALA A 39 -50.48 13.05 -14.35
N ASP A 40 -51.34 12.43 -13.54
CA ASP A 40 -50.94 11.74 -12.31
C ASP A 40 -50.19 10.44 -12.61
N SER A 41 -50.58 9.71 -13.67
CA SER A 41 -49.84 8.57 -14.20
C SER A 41 -48.47 8.96 -14.76
N THR A 42 -48.34 10.11 -15.44
CA THR A 42 -47.02 10.58 -15.91
C THR A 42 -46.12 11.00 -14.76
N LYS A 43 -46.65 11.70 -13.75
CA LYS A 43 -45.86 12.04 -12.54
C LYS A 43 -45.44 10.80 -11.76
N GLU A 44 -46.33 9.82 -11.63
CA GLU A 44 -46.01 8.57 -10.94
C GLU A 44 -45.00 7.73 -11.73
N ARG A 45 -45.11 7.67 -13.07
CA ARG A 45 -44.12 7.01 -13.93
C ARG A 45 -42.74 7.67 -13.83
N ALA A 46 -42.66 9.00 -13.92
CA ALA A 46 -41.42 9.74 -13.72
C ALA A 46 -40.82 9.50 -12.32
N ARG A 47 -41.66 9.41 -11.29
CA ARG A 47 -41.22 9.08 -9.92
C ARG A 47 -40.67 7.66 -9.81
N VAL A 48 -41.33 6.67 -10.41
CA VAL A 48 -40.85 5.29 -10.46
C VAL A 48 -39.54 5.19 -11.23
N ALA A 49 -39.42 5.90 -12.36
CA ALA A 49 -38.18 6.01 -13.12
C ALA A 49 -37.04 6.61 -12.28
N ALA A 50 -37.32 7.65 -11.48
CA ALA A 50 -36.35 8.23 -10.56
C ALA A 50 -35.84 7.21 -9.53
N LEU A 51 -36.73 6.43 -8.94
CA LEU A 51 -36.38 5.40 -7.95
C LEU A 51 -35.53 4.28 -8.56
N LEU A 52 -35.88 3.82 -9.76
CA LEU A 52 -35.12 2.81 -10.49
C LEU A 52 -33.71 3.30 -10.84
N LEU A 53 -33.62 4.54 -11.35
CA LEU A 53 -32.33 5.18 -11.60
C LEU A 53 -31.53 5.37 -10.31
N ASP A 54 -32.18 5.74 -9.21
CA ASP A 54 -31.49 5.92 -7.93
C ASP A 54 -30.84 4.63 -7.43
N ASP A 55 -31.53 3.49 -7.56
CA ASP A 55 -30.98 2.18 -7.22
C ASP A 55 -29.79 1.80 -8.11
N LEU A 56 -29.80 2.20 -9.38
CA LEU A 56 -28.71 1.95 -10.33
C LEU A 56 -27.52 2.91 -10.16
N LEU A 57 -27.76 4.15 -9.74
CA LEU A 57 -26.75 5.21 -9.70
C LEU A 57 -26.08 5.34 -8.33
N PHE A 58 -26.81 5.07 -7.24
CA PHE A 58 -26.36 5.31 -5.89
C PHE A 58 -26.12 4.02 -5.09
N ALA A 59 -25.33 4.14 -4.03
CA ALA A 59 -24.98 3.11 -3.07
C ALA A 59 -24.82 3.71 -1.67
N ALA A 60 -24.74 2.83 -0.68
CA ALA A 60 -24.34 3.20 0.67
C ALA A 60 -22.86 3.67 0.71
N PRO A 61 -22.49 4.59 1.63
CA PRO A 61 -23.31 5.14 2.71
C PRO A 61 -24.33 6.20 2.28
N VAL A 62 -25.46 6.22 2.99
CA VAL A 62 -26.53 7.23 2.88
C VAL A 62 -26.61 8.00 4.20
N PHE A 63 -26.89 9.30 4.14
CA PHE A 63 -27.17 10.11 5.32
C PHE A 63 -28.24 11.16 5.06
N CYS A 64 -28.96 11.52 6.11
CA CYS A 64 -29.99 12.55 6.08
C CYS A 64 -29.41 13.94 6.39
N ILE A 65 -30.04 14.97 5.86
CA ILE A 65 -29.73 16.38 6.13
C ILE A 65 -31.00 17.15 6.54
N ASP A 66 -30.81 18.18 7.35
CA ASP A 66 -31.86 19.13 7.70
C ASP A 66 -31.96 20.27 6.66
N SER A 67 -32.89 21.21 6.89
CA SER A 67 -33.11 22.37 6.00
C SER A 67 -31.91 23.31 5.95
N GLY A 68 -31.09 23.33 7.01
CA GLY A 68 -29.83 24.07 7.14
C GLY A 68 -28.62 23.38 6.49
N ASN A 69 -28.82 22.27 5.78
CA ASN A 69 -27.76 21.46 5.17
C ASN A 69 -26.82 20.79 6.18
N SER A 70 -27.24 20.63 7.43
CA SER A 70 -26.49 19.92 8.45
C SER A 70 -26.91 18.45 8.49
N LYS A 71 -25.94 17.58 8.77
CA LYS A 71 -26.19 16.14 8.82
C LYS A 71 -27.05 15.79 10.03
N VAL A 72 -28.18 15.12 9.79
CA VAL A 72 -29.04 14.59 10.85
C VAL A 72 -28.37 13.36 11.46
N VAL A 73 -28.28 13.34 12.79
CA VAL A 73 -27.73 12.21 13.55
C VAL A 73 -28.75 11.08 13.56
N THR A 74 -28.30 9.86 13.25
CA THR A 74 -29.11 8.65 13.29
C THR A 74 -28.46 7.64 14.24
N ASP A 75 -29.27 6.86 14.95
CA ASP A 75 -28.79 5.87 15.94
C ASP A 75 -27.91 4.78 15.32
N ARG A 76 -28.10 4.53 14.02
CA ARG A 76 -27.30 3.59 13.22
C ARG A 76 -27.04 4.15 11.82
N PRO A 77 -25.96 3.71 11.14
CA PRO A 77 -25.72 4.06 9.74
C PRO A 77 -26.83 3.51 8.83
N LEU A 78 -27.40 4.38 7.99
CA LEU A 78 -28.41 3.98 7.00
C LEU A 78 -27.74 3.16 5.88
N ARG A 79 -28.36 2.03 5.55
CA ARG A 79 -27.83 1.06 4.58
C ARG A 79 -28.54 1.14 3.23
N PHE A 80 -29.76 1.65 3.21
CA PHE A 80 -30.61 1.73 2.02
C PHE A 80 -31.17 3.13 1.83
N LEU A 81 -31.48 3.49 0.57
CA LEU A 81 -32.12 4.75 0.25
C LEU A 81 -33.53 4.84 0.86
N SER A 82 -34.26 3.73 0.90
CA SER A 82 -35.59 3.62 1.50
C SER A 82 -35.61 4.03 2.98
N GLU A 83 -34.61 3.61 3.77
CA GLU A 83 -34.50 4.00 5.19
C GLU A 83 -34.34 5.52 5.34
N ALA A 84 -33.61 6.17 4.43
CA ALA A 84 -33.43 7.61 4.43
C ALA A 84 -34.69 8.35 3.96
N ALA A 85 -35.37 7.81 2.93
CA ALA A 85 -36.64 8.33 2.45
C ALA A 85 -37.72 8.26 3.54
N ASP A 86 -37.74 7.22 4.37
CA ASP A 86 -38.65 7.09 5.50
C ASP A 86 -38.42 8.15 6.58
N LEU A 87 -37.17 8.51 6.85
CA LEU A 87 -36.84 9.59 7.79
C LEU A 87 -37.30 10.95 7.27
N VAL A 88 -37.20 11.19 5.95
CA VAL A 88 -37.75 12.41 5.36
C VAL A 88 -39.28 12.40 5.37
N ARG A 89 -39.90 11.26 5.03
CA ARG A 89 -41.36 11.10 5.04
C ARG A 89 -41.98 11.31 6.42
N THR A 90 -41.27 10.90 7.48
CA THR A 90 -41.69 11.09 8.87
C THR A 90 -41.31 12.46 9.44
N GLY A 91 -40.76 13.37 8.62
CA GLY A 91 -40.38 14.72 9.02
C GLY A 91 -39.14 14.80 9.91
N LYS A 92 -38.42 13.68 10.12
CA LYS A 92 -37.20 13.63 10.93
C LYS A 92 -35.97 14.18 10.20
N ALA A 93 -36.08 14.38 8.89
CA ALA A 93 -35.06 14.98 8.05
C ALA A 93 -35.70 15.77 6.90
N ALA A 94 -34.99 16.75 6.36
CA ALA A 94 -35.48 17.55 5.23
C ALA A 94 -35.12 16.95 3.87
N SER A 95 -33.99 16.23 3.79
CA SER A 95 -33.52 15.56 2.57
C SER A 95 -32.50 14.47 2.92
N TYR A 96 -31.97 13.78 1.91
CA TYR A 96 -30.92 12.77 2.08
C TYR A 96 -29.92 12.79 0.92
N VAL A 97 -28.71 12.36 1.22
CA VAL A 97 -27.55 12.32 0.32
C VAL A 97 -27.00 10.90 0.31
N ALA A 98 -26.68 10.39 -0.88
CA ALA A 98 -26.14 9.07 -1.08
C ALA A 98 -24.81 9.11 -1.83
N THR A 99 -24.06 8.02 -1.74
CA THR A 99 -22.78 7.87 -2.43
C THR A 99 -23.04 7.33 -3.84
N LEU A 100 -22.37 7.88 -4.85
CA LEU A 100 -22.48 7.39 -6.21
C LEU A 100 -21.77 6.04 -6.35
N ARG A 101 -22.29 5.15 -7.21
CA ARG A 101 -21.62 3.89 -7.55
C ARG A 101 -20.29 4.16 -8.26
N GLU A 102 -19.41 3.18 -8.26
CA GLU A 102 -18.02 3.33 -8.72
C GLU A 102 -17.90 3.83 -10.18
N SER A 103 -18.79 3.35 -11.06
CA SER A 103 -18.89 3.74 -12.47
C SER A 103 -19.58 5.08 -12.70
N VAL A 104 -20.07 5.72 -11.65
CA VAL A 104 -20.88 6.93 -11.73
C VAL A 104 -20.08 8.11 -11.15
N VAL A 105 -20.14 9.22 -11.87
CA VAL A 105 -19.57 10.51 -11.48
C VAL A 105 -20.67 11.55 -11.51
N ALA A 106 -20.58 12.57 -10.65
CA ALA A 106 -21.47 13.71 -10.73
C ALA A 106 -20.69 15.01 -10.66
N ILE A 107 -21.16 16.00 -11.41
CA ILE A 107 -20.67 17.37 -11.41
C ILE A 107 -21.79 18.26 -10.89
N ASP A 108 -21.50 19.04 -9.85
CA ASP A 108 -22.38 20.11 -9.35
C ASP A 108 -21.87 21.43 -9.94
N ILE A 109 -22.70 22.08 -10.75
CA ILE A 109 -22.41 23.35 -11.40
C ILE A 109 -23.26 24.40 -10.68
N ASP A 110 -22.58 25.41 -10.15
CA ASP A 110 -23.14 26.55 -9.41
C ASP A 110 -22.71 27.81 -10.16
N GLY A 111 -23.52 28.20 -11.16
CA GLY A 111 -23.39 29.48 -11.85
C GLY A 111 -23.95 30.63 -11.01
N ASP A 112 -23.33 31.79 -11.10
CA ASP A 112 -23.78 32.99 -10.39
C ASP A 112 -24.96 33.64 -11.15
N ASP A 113 -25.98 34.07 -10.40
CA ASP A 113 -27.23 34.64 -10.93
C ASP A 113 -27.09 36.15 -11.30
N GLU A 114 -25.90 36.75 -11.21
CA GLU A 114 -25.71 38.22 -11.22
C GLU A 114 -25.54 38.83 -12.62
N ASP A 115 -25.16 38.05 -13.64
CA ASP A 115 -24.97 38.54 -15.00
C ASP A 115 -25.92 37.80 -15.96
N GLU A 116 -27.07 38.41 -16.29
CA GLU A 116 -28.11 37.84 -17.17
C GLU A 116 -27.63 37.57 -18.62
N ASP A 117 -26.42 38.02 -18.98
CA ASP A 117 -25.92 38.04 -20.36
C ASP A 117 -24.84 36.97 -20.68
N GLU A 118 -24.34 36.20 -19.72
CA GLU A 118 -23.33 35.15 -19.99
C GLU A 118 -23.61 33.84 -19.22
N ASP A 119 -24.51 33.00 -19.74
CA ASP A 119 -24.89 31.72 -19.12
C ASP A 119 -23.84 30.61 -19.37
N TRP A 120 -22.59 30.87 -18.96
CA TRP A 120 -21.46 29.94 -19.07
C TRP A 120 -21.75 28.59 -18.40
N SER A 121 -22.65 28.58 -17.41
CA SER A 121 -23.07 27.38 -16.69
C SER A 121 -23.77 26.36 -17.61
N ILE A 122 -24.59 26.84 -18.55
CA ILE A 122 -25.26 26.03 -19.56
C ILE A 122 -24.23 25.54 -20.59
N SER A 123 -23.35 26.41 -21.08
CA SER A 123 -22.30 26.02 -22.02
C SER A 123 -21.37 24.96 -21.41
N ALA A 124 -20.95 25.13 -20.16
CA ALA A 124 -20.15 24.15 -19.43
C ALA A 124 -20.90 22.82 -19.27
N LEU A 125 -22.19 22.85 -18.94
CA LEU A 125 -23.04 21.66 -18.85
C LEU A 125 -23.14 20.92 -20.19
N GLU A 126 -23.32 21.63 -21.30
CA GLU A 126 -23.40 21.06 -22.64
C GLU A 126 -22.08 20.43 -23.08
N HIS A 127 -20.96 21.14 -22.90
CA HIS A 127 -19.62 20.61 -23.21
C HIS A 127 -19.31 19.34 -22.40
N LEU A 128 -19.65 19.34 -21.11
CA LEU A 128 -19.48 18.15 -20.27
C LEU A 128 -20.41 17.01 -20.68
N THR A 129 -21.64 17.31 -21.08
CA THR A 129 -22.59 16.29 -21.55
C THR A 129 -22.09 15.64 -22.83
N ASN A 130 -21.71 16.45 -23.83
CA ASN A 130 -21.20 15.97 -25.12
C ASN A 130 -19.94 15.12 -24.94
N HIS A 131 -19.00 15.56 -24.10
CA HIS A 131 -17.78 14.78 -23.89
C HIS A 131 -18.02 13.49 -23.10
N ALA A 132 -19.00 13.45 -22.20
CA ALA A 132 -19.40 12.20 -21.57
C ALA A 132 -19.91 11.19 -22.61
N GLU A 133 -20.66 11.65 -23.62
CA GLU A 133 -21.18 10.84 -24.72
C GLU A 133 -20.08 10.39 -25.69
N GLU A 134 -19.12 11.26 -26.04
CA GLU A 134 -17.94 10.90 -26.84
C GLU A 134 -17.10 9.79 -26.19
N LEU A 135 -17.03 9.78 -24.87
CA LEU A 135 -16.39 8.74 -24.08
C LEU A 135 -17.23 7.45 -23.95
N GLY A 136 -18.36 7.36 -24.68
CA GLY A 136 -19.30 6.25 -24.66
C GLY A 136 -20.11 6.15 -23.38
N GLY A 137 -20.22 7.26 -22.64
CA GLY A 137 -20.95 7.36 -21.38
C GLY A 137 -22.45 7.53 -21.57
N TRP A 138 -23.22 7.14 -20.55
CA TRP A 138 -24.61 7.56 -20.38
C TRP A 138 -24.63 8.76 -19.43
N SER A 139 -25.51 9.73 -19.64
CA SER A 139 -25.60 10.88 -18.73
C SER A 139 -27.04 11.34 -18.51
N ILE A 140 -27.26 12.05 -17.41
CA ILE A 140 -28.51 12.73 -17.09
C ILE A 140 -28.21 14.04 -16.38
N LYS A 141 -28.93 15.10 -16.76
CA LYS A 141 -28.82 16.43 -16.17
C LYS A 141 -30.11 16.81 -15.45
N ARG A 142 -30.00 17.51 -14.32
CA ARG A 142 -31.14 18.12 -13.64
C ARG A 142 -30.73 19.42 -12.97
N ARG A 143 -31.70 20.23 -12.60
CA ARG A 143 -31.44 21.40 -11.75
C ARG A 143 -31.02 20.96 -10.34
N SER A 144 -30.03 21.63 -9.76
CA SER A 144 -29.52 21.35 -8.41
C SER A 144 -30.44 21.90 -7.31
N GLY A 145 -31.29 22.88 -7.67
CA GLY A 145 -32.26 23.56 -6.81
C GLY A 145 -31.60 24.75 -6.11
N GLY A 146 -32.14 25.96 -6.32
CA GLY A 146 -31.73 27.16 -5.58
C GLY A 146 -31.39 28.42 -6.40
N GLY A 147 -31.58 28.45 -7.72
CA GLY A 147 -31.28 29.61 -8.58
C GLY A 147 -31.29 29.24 -10.07
N ALA A 148 -31.16 30.21 -10.97
CA ALA A 148 -30.80 29.94 -12.36
C ALA A 148 -29.34 29.46 -12.41
N GLY A 149 -28.88 28.89 -13.53
CA GLY A 149 -27.49 28.39 -13.67
C GLY A 149 -27.01 27.21 -12.79
N ARG A 150 -27.85 26.68 -11.88
CA ARG A 150 -27.47 25.58 -10.97
C ARG A 150 -27.85 24.19 -11.47
N TRP A 151 -26.86 23.37 -11.81
CA TRP A 151 -27.06 22.07 -12.45
C TRP A 151 -26.31 20.92 -11.78
N HIS A 152 -26.93 19.74 -11.79
CA HIS A 152 -26.25 18.47 -11.57
C HIS A 152 -26.15 17.72 -12.89
N LEU A 153 -24.94 17.35 -13.29
CA LEU A 153 -24.69 16.36 -14.32
C LEU A 153 -24.29 15.04 -13.65
N ILE A 154 -24.98 13.95 -13.94
CA ILE A 154 -24.62 12.61 -13.51
C ILE A 154 -24.23 11.80 -14.75
N ALA A 155 -23.02 11.26 -14.78
CA ALA A 155 -22.53 10.48 -15.90
C ALA A 155 -22.04 9.08 -15.46
N CYS A 156 -22.38 8.08 -16.25
CA CYS A 156 -21.96 6.69 -16.12
C CYS A 156 -20.87 6.41 -17.15
N LEU A 157 -19.63 6.20 -16.68
CA LEU A 157 -18.45 6.02 -17.52
C LEU A 157 -17.85 4.62 -17.30
N ARG A 158 -17.71 3.86 -18.40
CA ARG A 158 -17.40 2.41 -18.38
C ARG A 158 -16.04 2.10 -17.77
N SER A 159 -15.00 2.82 -18.17
CA SER A 159 -13.61 2.53 -17.80
C SER A 159 -13.05 3.57 -16.82
N GLN A 160 -12.02 3.18 -16.07
CA GLN A 160 -11.28 4.14 -15.26
C GLN A 160 -10.61 5.20 -16.12
N ALA A 161 -10.08 4.81 -17.29
CA ALA A 161 -9.49 5.74 -18.26
C ALA A 161 -10.50 6.80 -18.75
N ALA A 162 -11.75 6.41 -19.04
CA ALA A 162 -12.80 7.35 -19.41
C ALA A 162 -13.14 8.32 -18.27
N ARG A 163 -13.17 7.85 -17.01
CA ARG A 163 -13.37 8.73 -15.84
C ARG A 163 -12.22 9.71 -15.63
N ASP A 164 -10.99 9.26 -15.84
CA ASP A 164 -9.80 10.09 -15.70
C ASP A 164 -9.75 11.15 -16.82
N ALA A 165 -10.09 10.76 -18.06
CA ALA A 165 -10.23 11.68 -19.19
C ALA A 165 -11.35 12.70 -18.94
N PHE A 166 -12.52 12.25 -18.49
CA PHE A 166 -13.64 13.13 -18.17
C PHE A 166 -13.30 14.12 -17.06
N LYS A 167 -12.54 13.69 -16.04
CA LYS A 167 -12.05 14.58 -14.98
C LYS A 167 -11.10 15.64 -15.52
N ALA A 168 -10.19 15.28 -16.43
CA ALA A 168 -9.31 16.25 -17.09
C ALA A 168 -10.14 17.28 -17.89
N THR A 169 -11.23 16.86 -18.55
CA THR A 169 -12.14 17.78 -19.24
C THR A 169 -12.84 18.74 -18.28
N VAL A 170 -13.26 18.27 -17.11
CA VAL A 170 -13.81 19.15 -16.06
C VAL A 170 -12.79 20.19 -15.61
N ASP A 171 -11.53 19.78 -15.43
CA ASP A 171 -10.45 20.70 -15.05
C ASP A 171 -10.17 21.71 -16.19
N THR A 172 -10.17 21.29 -17.45
CA THR A 172 -10.02 22.19 -18.62
C THR A 172 -11.17 23.21 -18.72
N ILE A 173 -12.42 22.78 -18.49
CA ILE A 173 -13.59 23.67 -18.54
C ILE A 173 -13.55 24.68 -17.40
N ARG A 174 -13.10 24.28 -16.20
CA ARG A 174 -12.85 25.21 -15.09
C ARG A 174 -11.84 26.28 -15.48
N ASP A 175 -10.71 25.86 -16.05
CA ASP A 175 -9.65 26.78 -16.45
C ASP A 175 -10.11 27.72 -17.57
N HIS A 176 -10.89 27.22 -18.53
CA HIS A 176 -11.41 28.02 -19.65
C HIS A 176 -12.32 29.16 -19.19
N TRP A 177 -13.23 28.89 -18.24
CA TRP A 177 -14.20 29.86 -17.74
C TRP A 177 -13.74 30.58 -16.45
N GLY A 178 -12.51 30.31 -15.97
CA GLY A 178 -12.03 30.83 -14.70
C GLY A 178 -12.85 30.36 -13.48
N ALA A 179 -13.63 29.29 -13.62
CA ALA A 179 -14.55 28.82 -12.58
C ALA A 179 -13.79 28.11 -11.45
N THR A 180 -14.19 28.40 -10.22
CA THR A 180 -13.60 27.75 -9.04
C THR A 180 -14.03 26.28 -8.92
N ALA A 181 -13.27 25.49 -8.17
CA ALA A 181 -13.65 24.12 -7.83
C ALA A 181 -14.95 24.01 -7.02
N ARG A 182 -15.49 25.14 -6.51
CA ARG A 182 -16.81 25.20 -5.87
C ARG A 182 -17.93 25.45 -6.87
N GLN A 183 -17.67 26.28 -7.89
CA GLN A 183 -18.63 26.59 -8.96
C GLN A 183 -18.78 25.44 -9.96
N ILE A 184 -17.72 24.68 -10.23
CA ILE A 184 -17.84 23.38 -10.90
C ILE A 184 -17.21 22.36 -9.96
N ASP A 185 -17.99 21.54 -9.26
CA ASP A 185 -17.54 20.63 -8.22
C ASP A 185 -17.66 19.16 -8.66
N TRP A 186 -16.58 18.40 -8.49
CA TRP A 186 -16.54 16.97 -8.79
C TRP A 186 -16.99 16.18 -7.56
N ARG A 187 -18.18 15.57 -7.63
CA ARG A 187 -18.81 14.93 -6.48
C ARG A 187 -18.82 13.41 -6.54
N ARG A 188 -18.62 12.82 -5.35
CA ARG A 188 -18.85 11.39 -5.06
C ARG A 188 -20.12 11.15 -4.27
N THR A 189 -20.74 12.20 -3.75
CA THR A 189 -21.98 12.13 -3.00
C THR A 189 -22.92 13.20 -3.55
N LEU A 190 -24.17 12.81 -3.80
CA LEU A 190 -25.20 13.71 -4.29
C LEU A 190 -26.53 13.34 -3.64
N ARG A 191 -27.48 14.29 -3.62
CA ARG A 191 -28.88 13.95 -3.37
C ARG A 191 -29.34 13.00 -4.49
N PRO A 192 -30.03 11.90 -4.19
CA PRO A 192 -30.69 11.08 -5.20
C PRO A 192 -31.71 11.87 -6.05
N LEU A 193 -32.13 11.33 -7.20
CA LEU A 193 -33.12 11.91 -8.09
C LEU A 193 -34.48 12.04 -7.39
N SER A 194 -34.87 11.03 -6.63
CA SER A 194 -36.10 10.99 -5.84
C SER A 194 -36.04 11.76 -4.52
N ALA A 195 -34.87 12.28 -4.13
CA ALA A 195 -34.72 13.00 -2.87
C ALA A 195 -35.28 14.44 -2.98
N PRO A 196 -36.12 14.88 -2.04
CA PRO A 196 -36.68 16.23 -2.08
C PRO A 196 -35.62 17.27 -1.75
N HIS A 197 -35.82 18.48 -2.26
CA HIS A 197 -34.98 19.62 -1.98
C HIS A 197 -35.17 20.10 -0.54
N ARG A 198 -34.08 20.28 0.22
CA ARG A 198 -34.11 20.52 1.68
C ARG A 198 -34.89 21.76 2.15
N LYS A 199 -35.05 22.77 1.27
CA LYS A 199 -35.78 24.01 1.61
C LYS A 199 -37.23 24.01 1.12
N THR A 200 -37.49 23.39 -0.02
CA THR A 200 -38.78 23.49 -0.73
C THR A 200 -39.59 22.19 -0.64
N SER A 201 -38.97 21.11 -0.17
CA SER A 201 -39.53 19.75 -0.13
C SER A 201 -39.97 19.20 -1.49
N ARG A 202 -39.67 19.92 -2.59
CA ARG A 202 -39.99 19.53 -3.97
C ARG A 202 -38.96 18.57 -4.53
N VAL A 203 -39.39 17.63 -5.35
CA VAL A 203 -38.52 16.72 -6.11
C VAL A 203 -38.43 17.26 -7.54
N ASP A 204 -37.27 17.81 -7.90
CA ASP A 204 -37.01 18.32 -9.25
C ASP A 204 -36.45 17.20 -10.12
N LEU A 205 -37.33 16.59 -10.92
CA LEU A 205 -36.98 15.49 -11.82
C LEU A 205 -36.48 16.03 -13.18
N PRO A 206 -35.46 15.40 -13.78
CA PRO A 206 -35.09 15.64 -15.19
C PRO A 206 -36.27 15.49 -16.15
N GLU A 207 -36.35 16.35 -17.17
CA GLU A 207 -37.39 16.27 -18.22
C GLU A 207 -37.36 14.94 -19.00
N SER A 208 -36.17 14.34 -19.17
CA SER A 208 -35.97 13.09 -19.92
C SER A 208 -35.85 11.85 -19.02
N ILE A 209 -36.35 11.91 -17.78
CA ILE A 209 -36.09 10.86 -16.77
C ILE A 209 -36.59 9.47 -17.17
N GLU A 210 -37.73 9.36 -17.85
CA GLU A 210 -38.30 8.09 -18.30
C GLU A 210 -37.41 7.45 -19.38
N GLY A 211 -37.07 8.19 -20.44
CA GLY A 211 -36.16 7.71 -21.48
C GLY A 211 -34.76 7.40 -20.94
N ALA A 212 -34.29 8.15 -19.94
CA ALA A 212 -33.03 7.91 -19.27
C ALA A 212 -33.07 6.58 -18.46
N ALA A 213 -34.19 6.31 -17.79
CA ALA A 213 -34.43 5.06 -17.05
C ALA A 213 -34.55 3.83 -17.96
N ASP A 214 -35.06 3.98 -19.18
CA ASP A 214 -35.13 2.89 -20.16
C ASP A 214 -33.77 2.63 -20.84
N ALA A 215 -33.01 3.69 -21.11
CA ALA A 215 -31.71 3.60 -21.76
C ALA A 215 -30.62 3.02 -20.84
N LEU A 216 -30.61 3.36 -19.55
CA LEU A 216 -29.53 2.97 -18.64
C LEU A 216 -29.41 1.45 -18.43
N PRO A 217 -30.49 0.67 -18.22
CA PRO A 217 -30.41 -0.79 -18.13
C PRO A 217 -29.85 -1.44 -19.38
N THR A 218 -30.27 -1.00 -20.57
CA THR A 218 -29.77 -1.49 -21.85
C THR A 218 -28.28 -1.16 -22.02
N TRP A 219 -27.90 0.07 -21.69
CA TRP A 219 -26.50 0.49 -21.66
C TRP A 219 -25.68 -0.32 -20.64
N ALA A 220 -26.28 -0.65 -19.50
CA ALA A 220 -25.66 -1.42 -18.42
C ALA A 220 -25.52 -2.92 -18.75
N MET A 221 -26.48 -3.52 -19.45
CA MET A 221 -26.44 -4.92 -19.92
C MET A 221 -25.34 -5.14 -20.96
N ASN A 222 -25.06 -4.13 -21.79
CA ASN A 222 -23.99 -4.13 -22.78
C ASN A 222 -22.63 -3.72 -22.20
N MET A 223 -22.52 -3.53 -20.88
CA MET A 223 -21.22 -3.36 -20.24
C MET A 223 -20.44 -4.69 -20.30
N PRO A 224 -19.16 -4.69 -20.69
CA PRO A 224 -18.29 -5.80 -20.38
C PRO A 224 -18.41 -6.03 -18.87
N ARG A 225 -18.88 -7.21 -18.46
CA ARG A 225 -18.82 -7.59 -17.05
C ARG A 225 -17.35 -7.56 -16.71
N VAL A 226 -16.91 -6.48 -16.07
CA VAL A 226 -15.64 -6.49 -15.36
C VAL A 226 -15.82 -7.63 -14.39
N SER A 227 -15.15 -8.74 -14.68
CA SER A 227 -15.03 -9.84 -13.76
C SER A 227 -14.30 -9.24 -12.57
N ARG A 228 -15.07 -8.67 -11.64
CA ARG A 228 -14.56 -8.32 -10.34
C ARG A 228 -14.07 -9.66 -9.81
N PRO A 229 -12.77 -9.82 -9.48
CA PRO A 229 -12.43 -10.87 -8.54
C PRO A 229 -13.36 -10.64 -7.35
N ALA A 230 -14.20 -11.62 -7.03
CA ALA A 230 -15.24 -11.48 -6.02
C ALA A 230 -14.61 -11.01 -4.70
N THR A 231 -14.60 -9.70 -4.44
CA THR A 231 -14.13 -9.14 -3.18
C THR A 231 -15.28 -9.15 -2.18
N LEU A 232 -15.82 -10.33 -1.93
CA LEU A 232 -16.63 -10.65 -0.76
C LEU A 232 -15.76 -10.89 0.49
N GLY A 233 -14.45 -10.63 0.43
CA GLY A 233 -13.50 -10.92 1.52
C GLY A 233 -12.78 -9.73 2.19
N LYS A 234 -13.18 -8.46 1.98
CA LYS A 234 -12.37 -7.29 2.42
C LYS A 234 -12.69 -6.71 3.82
N VAL A 235 -13.56 -7.33 4.60
CA VAL A 235 -13.74 -6.98 6.03
C VAL A 235 -12.86 -7.84 6.92
N THR A 236 -12.48 -9.04 6.45
CA THR A 236 -11.48 -9.86 7.11
C THR A 236 -10.12 -9.18 6.96
N PRO A 237 -9.36 -9.00 8.05
CA PRO A 237 -8.02 -8.47 7.95
C PRO A 237 -7.15 -9.43 7.15
N ALA A 238 -6.54 -8.92 6.08
CA ALA A 238 -5.54 -9.63 5.33
C ALA A 238 -4.39 -9.97 6.28
N ILE A 239 -3.97 -11.23 6.30
CA ILE A 239 -2.84 -11.67 7.11
C ILE A 239 -1.57 -11.27 6.35
N PRO A 240 -0.76 -10.33 6.87
CA PRO A 240 0.50 -9.99 6.24
C PRO A 240 1.39 -11.23 6.24
N ARG A 241 2.09 -11.51 5.12
CA ARG A 241 3.02 -12.65 5.08
C ARG A 241 4.03 -12.57 6.23
N GLN A 242 4.12 -13.62 7.06
CA GLN A 242 4.86 -13.68 8.33
C GLN A 242 6.12 -12.80 8.39
N ARG A 243 6.16 -11.96 9.42
CA ARG A 243 7.29 -11.10 9.81
C ARG A 243 7.54 -11.37 11.27
N ARG A 244 8.79 -11.59 11.68
CA ARG A 244 9.08 -11.72 13.11
C ARG A 244 9.00 -10.32 13.71
N LEU A 245 8.13 -10.14 14.71
CA LEU A 245 8.10 -8.97 15.57
C LEU A 245 9.48 -8.80 16.21
N SER A 246 10.33 -7.96 15.65
CA SER A 246 11.52 -7.46 16.33
C SER A 246 11.14 -6.13 16.94
N ALA A 247 11.32 -6.03 18.26
CA ALA A 247 10.98 -4.92 19.14
C ALA A 247 10.71 -3.56 18.47
N ILE A 248 9.61 -2.97 18.93
CA ILE A 248 9.12 -1.62 18.68
C ILE A 248 10.30 -0.62 18.54
N PRO A 249 10.50 0.03 17.37
CA PRO A 249 11.59 0.98 17.22
C PRO A 249 11.30 2.23 18.04
N ASN A 250 12.06 2.54 19.09
CA ASN A 250 11.99 3.84 19.76
C ASN A 250 12.47 4.98 18.82
N GLY A 251 11.98 6.21 19.01
CA GLY A 251 12.47 7.41 18.30
C GLY A 251 11.47 8.05 17.34
N GLU A 252 12.00 8.77 16.34
CA GLU A 252 11.31 9.69 15.42
C GLU A 252 10.06 9.09 14.74
N PHE A 253 10.04 7.78 14.50
CA PHE A 253 8.86 7.07 13.97
C PHE A 253 7.62 7.24 14.88
N TRP A 254 7.79 7.03 16.18
CA TRP A 254 6.72 7.23 17.16
C TRP A 254 6.44 8.71 17.37
N ASP A 255 7.47 9.55 17.32
CA ASP A 255 7.31 10.99 17.45
C ASP A 255 6.51 11.58 16.28
N ARG A 256 6.72 11.11 15.04
CA ARG A 256 5.90 11.50 13.87
C ARG A 256 4.49 10.91 13.88
N LEU A 257 4.30 9.70 14.44
CA LEU A 257 2.95 9.15 14.67
C LEU A 257 2.20 9.92 15.77
N ARG A 258 2.91 10.36 16.82
CA ARG A 258 2.37 11.18 17.92
C ARG A 258 2.14 12.63 17.50
N THR A 259 3.06 13.17 16.69
CA THR A 259 3.15 14.57 16.29
C THR A 259 3.47 14.65 14.79
N PRO A 260 2.46 14.52 13.91
CA PRO A 260 2.69 14.61 12.48
C PRO A 260 3.10 16.03 12.05
N GLY A 261 4.08 16.15 11.15
CA GLY A 261 4.51 17.44 10.59
C GLY A 261 3.46 18.07 9.67
N ALA A 262 3.69 19.32 9.22
CA ALA A 262 2.73 20.10 8.42
C ALA A 262 2.22 19.35 7.16
N ASP A 263 3.08 18.56 6.53
CA ASP A 263 2.81 17.77 5.32
C ASP A 263 1.74 16.68 5.53
N TYR A 264 1.50 16.27 6.78
CA TYR A 264 0.48 15.29 7.16
C TYR A 264 -0.95 15.78 6.86
N TYR A 265 -1.15 17.10 6.78
CA TYR A 265 -2.47 17.69 6.59
C TYR A 265 -2.92 17.81 5.13
N LEU A 266 -2.03 17.60 4.16
CA LEU A 266 -2.33 17.76 2.73
C LEU A 266 -3.22 16.62 2.18
N ASP A 267 -2.99 15.37 2.60
CA ASP A 267 -3.92 14.24 2.38
C ASP A 267 -3.94 13.30 3.58
N ARG A 268 -5.00 13.44 4.39
CA ARG A 268 -5.22 12.65 5.61
C ARG A 268 -5.40 11.15 5.31
N SER A 269 -5.96 10.80 4.15
CA SER A 269 -6.27 9.41 3.80
C SER A 269 -5.01 8.66 3.40
N LEU A 270 -4.18 9.29 2.57
CA LEU A 270 -2.89 8.77 2.17
C LEU A 270 -1.96 8.64 3.38
N SER A 271 -1.96 9.62 4.28
CA SER A 271 -1.13 9.61 5.49
C SER A 271 -1.48 8.44 6.44
N GLU A 272 -2.76 8.15 6.64
CA GLU A 272 -3.20 7.00 7.44
C GLU A 272 -2.87 5.66 6.76
N LEU A 273 -3.02 5.58 5.44
CA LEU A 273 -2.66 4.39 4.66
C LEU A 273 -1.15 4.10 4.76
N LEU A 274 -0.30 5.11 4.56
CA LEU A 274 1.15 4.98 4.66
C LEU A 274 1.61 4.68 6.09
N SER A 275 0.99 5.30 7.09
CA SER A 275 1.25 5.00 8.50
C SER A 275 0.86 3.57 8.86
N THR A 276 -0.23 3.06 8.28
CA THR A 276 -0.65 1.66 8.41
C THR A 276 0.33 0.70 7.72
N ALA A 277 0.82 1.06 6.53
CA ALA A 277 1.86 0.29 5.84
C ALA A 277 3.15 0.19 6.67
N ARG A 278 3.51 1.23 7.42
CA ARG A 278 4.66 1.21 8.34
C ARG A 278 4.47 0.24 9.50
N LEU A 279 3.28 0.17 10.10
CA LEU A 279 2.99 -0.82 11.15
C LEU A 279 3.15 -2.25 10.62
N ILE A 280 2.64 -2.50 9.40
CA ILE A 280 2.80 -3.79 8.71
C ILE A 280 4.30 -4.06 8.45
N VAL A 281 5.07 -3.08 7.95
CA VAL A 281 6.54 -3.19 7.76
C VAL A 281 7.26 -3.51 9.07
N ALA A 282 6.88 -2.89 10.17
CA ALA A 282 7.41 -3.15 11.51
C ALA A 282 7.01 -4.53 12.07
N GLY A 283 6.20 -5.31 11.34
CA GLY A 283 5.83 -6.67 11.69
C GLY A 283 4.62 -6.79 12.59
N TYR A 284 3.84 -5.71 12.76
CA TYR A 284 2.58 -5.77 13.48
C TYR A 284 1.58 -6.65 12.71
N ASP A 285 0.83 -7.45 13.45
CA ASP A 285 -0.41 -8.05 12.97
C ASP A 285 -1.57 -7.03 13.12
N ASN A 286 -2.75 -7.42 12.62
CA ASN A 286 -3.89 -6.53 12.57
C ASN A 286 -4.29 -6.00 13.96
N GLU A 287 -4.34 -6.89 14.95
CA GLU A 287 -4.77 -6.58 16.32
C GLU A 287 -3.74 -5.69 17.04
N ALA A 288 -2.45 -6.02 16.94
CA ALA A 288 -1.38 -5.21 17.51
C ALA A 288 -1.32 -3.82 16.87
N ALA A 289 -1.49 -3.74 15.54
CA ALA A 289 -1.52 -2.47 14.83
C ALA A 289 -2.76 -1.64 15.21
N TRP A 290 -3.92 -2.28 15.41
CA TRP A 290 -5.11 -1.58 15.84
C TRP A 290 -4.94 -0.95 17.24
N LYS A 291 -4.25 -1.60 18.17
CA LYS A 291 -3.92 -1.00 19.49
C LYS A 291 -3.14 0.31 19.36
N VAL A 292 -2.25 0.41 18.36
CA VAL A 292 -1.53 1.64 18.05
C VAL A 292 -2.47 2.68 17.45
N VAL A 293 -3.27 2.31 16.46
CA VAL A 293 -4.22 3.20 15.79
C VAL A 293 -5.25 3.78 16.77
N ALA A 294 -5.74 2.93 17.69
CA ALA A 294 -6.73 3.28 18.71
C ALA A 294 -6.18 4.21 19.80
N ASN A 295 -4.86 4.24 20.04
CA ASN A 295 -4.27 5.08 21.07
C ASN A 295 -4.36 6.58 20.67
N PRO A 296 -5.04 7.44 21.47
CA PRO A 296 -5.21 8.86 21.19
C PRO A 296 -3.89 9.64 21.08
N GLN A 297 -2.82 9.15 21.72
CA GLN A 297 -1.50 9.78 21.65
C GLN A 297 -0.95 9.81 20.23
N HIS A 298 -1.37 8.90 19.35
CA HIS A 298 -0.96 8.88 17.95
C HIS A 298 -1.92 9.72 17.10
N ARG A 299 -1.64 11.02 16.96
CA ARG A 299 -2.48 11.94 16.17
C ARG A 299 -2.59 11.54 14.69
N GLY A 300 -1.68 10.70 14.20
CA GLY A 300 -1.62 10.14 12.85
C GLY A 300 -2.75 9.18 12.40
N PHE A 301 -3.84 9.04 13.17
CA PHE A 301 -4.92 8.07 12.88
C PHE A 301 -6.32 8.57 13.26
N ALA A 302 -6.54 9.88 13.21
CA ALA A 302 -7.80 10.48 13.68
C ALA A 302 -9.05 9.96 12.95
N ARG A 303 -8.98 9.77 11.62
CA ARG A 303 -10.11 9.28 10.81
C ARG A 303 -10.31 7.78 11.01
N ALA A 304 -9.24 7.00 11.05
CA ALA A 304 -9.30 5.58 11.39
C ALA A 304 -9.95 5.33 12.76
N ARG A 305 -9.61 6.14 13.78
CA ARG A 305 -10.26 6.09 15.10
C ARG A 305 -11.74 6.45 15.02
N GLN A 306 -12.08 7.57 14.38
CA GLN A 306 -13.46 8.03 14.26
C GLN A 306 -14.36 7.02 13.55
N ARG A 307 -13.83 6.33 12.54
CA ARG A 307 -14.59 5.38 11.70
C ARG A 307 -14.53 3.93 12.20
N GLY A 308 -13.65 3.62 13.14
CA GLY A 308 -13.55 2.33 13.82
C GLY A 308 -12.77 1.25 13.07
N HIS A 309 -12.54 0.13 13.77
CA HIS A 309 -11.61 -0.94 13.36
C HIS A 309 -11.95 -1.50 11.97
N ARG A 310 -13.22 -1.84 11.72
CA ARG A 310 -13.67 -2.41 10.44
C ARG A 310 -13.41 -1.48 9.25
N TRP A 311 -13.54 -0.17 9.43
CA TRP A 311 -13.27 0.80 8.37
C TRP A 311 -11.77 0.85 8.07
N TRP A 312 -10.94 0.92 9.11
CA TRP A 312 -9.50 0.91 8.96
C TRP A 312 -9.01 -0.39 8.31
N VAL A 313 -9.59 -1.55 8.66
CA VAL A 313 -9.26 -2.83 8.03
C VAL A 313 -9.49 -2.77 6.51
N LYS A 314 -10.66 -2.28 6.10
CA LYS A 314 -11.05 -2.23 4.69
C LYS A 314 -10.25 -1.21 3.87
N HIS A 315 -9.98 -0.03 4.45
CA HIS A 315 -9.50 1.14 3.69
C HIS A 315 -8.02 1.48 3.92
N ALA A 316 -7.41 0.97 4.99
CA ALA A 316 -6.01 1.20 5.27
C ALA A 316 -5.24 -0.13 5.39
N TRP A 317 -5.65 -1.05 6.26
CA TRP A 317 -4.93 -2.31 6.50
C TRP A 317 -4.84 -3.18 5.25
N ASN A 318 -5.97 -3.58 4.65
CA ASN A 318 -5.99 -4.49 3.51
C ASN A 318 -5.25 -3.90 2.29
N PRO A 319 -5.47 -2.62 1.91
CA PRO A 319 -4.69 -1.97 0.86
C PRO A 319 -3.20 -1.86 1.19
N ALA A 320 -2.84 -1.58 2.44
CA ALA A 320 -1.45 -1.51 2.86
C ALA A 320 -0.77 -2.90 2.85
N VAL A 321 -1.45 -3.96 3.29
CA VAL A 321 -0.95 -5.33 3.18
C VAL A 321 -0.71 -5.68 1.72
N GLN A 322 -1.68 -5.39 0.84
CA GLN A 322 -1.54 -5.60 -0.60
C GLN A 322 -0.34 -4.82 -1.17
N TYR A 323 -0.22 -3.53 -0.86
CA TYR A 323 0.88 -2.70 -1.32
C TYR A 323 2.24 -3.24 -0.86
N VAL A 324 2.37 -3.58 0.42
CA VAL A 324 3.66 -4.04 0.96
C VAL A 324 4.01 -5.44 0.46
N ASP A 325 3.04 -6.36 0.40
CA ASP A 325 3.30 -7.76 -0.02
C ASP A 325 3.44 -7.89 -1.55
N SER A 326 2.76 -7.07 -2.35
CA SER A 326 2.94 -7.04 -3.82
C SER A 326 4.30 -6.49 -4.24
N ASN A 327 4.87 -5.58 -3.44
CA ASN A 327 6.21 -5.04 -3.64
C ASN A 327 7.33 -5.90 -2.99
N ARG A 328 7.01 -7.11 -2.52
CA ARG A 328 7.97 -8.06 -1.90
C ARG A 328 8.50 -9.11 -2.88
N GLY A 329 7.95 -9.20 -4.09
CA GLY A 329 8.43 -10.13 -5.12
C GLY A 329 9.92 -9.94 -5.40
N ARG A 330 10.67 -11.04 -5.45
CA ARG A 330 12.02 -11.09 -6.02
C ARG A 330 11.88 -10.69 -7.48
N THR A 331 12.08 -9.43 -7.79
CA THR A 331 11.86 -9.00 -9.17
C THR A 331 13.14 -9.27 -9.95
N GLY A 332 13.04 -10.19 -10.92
CA GLY A 332 13.90 -10.21 -12.10
C GLY A 332 13.66 -8.99 -13.00
N LYS A 333 13.27 -7.84 -12.43
CA LYS A 333 13.02 -6.59 -13.15
C LYS A 333 14.36 -6.03 -13.62
N SER A 334 14.39 -5.53 -14.85
CA SER A 334 15.56 -4.86 -15.43
C SER A 334 16.03 -3.72 -14.52
N PRO A 335 17.32 -3.33 -14.56
CA PRO A 335 17.82 -2.18 -13.81
C PRO A 335 16.98 -0.90 -14.00
N ALA A 336 16.46 -0.67 -15.21
CA ALA A 336 15.56 0.44 -15.50
C ALA A 336 14.23 0.35 -14.73
N ALA A 337 13.60 -0.82 -14.69
CA ALA A 337 12.37 -1.00 -13.93
C ALA A 337 12.58 -0.82 -12.41
N ARG A 338 13.75 -1.21 -11.88
CA ARG A 338 14.11 -0.98 -10.47
C ARG A 338 14.41 0.48 -10.15
N TRP A 339 14.98 1.20 -11.11
CA TRP A 339 15.14 2.64 -11.02
C TRP A 339 13.80 3.33 -10.95
N LYS A 340 12.96 3.14 -11.97
CA LYS A 340 11.64 3.77 -12.10
C LYS A 340 10.75 3.52 -10.88
N SER A 341 10.68 2.27 -10.41
CA SER A 341 9.79 1.92 -9.29
C SER A 341 10.24 2.39 -7.91
N LEU A 342 11.51 2.76 -7.72
CA LEU A 342 12.00 3.07 -6.37
C LEU A 342 13.18 4.02 -6.34
N THR A 343 14.25 3.71 -7.08
CA THR A 343 15.51 4.45 -6.91
C THR A 343 15.41 5.88 -7.40
N GLY A 344 14.75 6.11 -8.55
CA GLY A 344 14.45 7.44 -9.06
C GLY A 344 13.58 8.24 -8.09
N PRO A 345 12.39 7.72 -7.68
CA PRO A 345 11.54 8.37 -6.68
C PRO A 345 12.25 8.68 -5.34
N LEU A 346 13.12 7.77 -4.88
CA LEU A 346 13.90 7.98 -3.66
C LEU A 346 14.89 9.13 -3.79
N LEU A 347 15.67 9.16 -4.87
CA LEU A 347 16.65 10.22 -5.08
C LEU A 347 15.98 11.57 -5.34
N ALA A 348 14.85 11.59 -6.06
CA ALA A 348 14.05 12.79 -6.27
C ALA A 348 13.51 13.35 -4.95
N GLY A 349 12.83 12.52 -4.15
CA GLY A 349 12.28 12.96 -2.87
C GLY A 349 13.37 13.38 -1.88
N VAL A 350 14.53 12.72 -1.87
CA VAL A 350 15.66 13.14 -1.04
C VAL A 350 16.29 14.45 -1.51
N ARG A 351 16.35 14.68 -2.83
CA ARG A 351 16.79 15.97 -3.37
C ARG A 351 15.85 17.11 -2.96
N THR A 352 14.54 16.86 -2.96
CA THR A 352 13.55 17.86 -2.56
C THR A 352 13.55 18.13 -1.05
N LEU A 353 13.69 17.10 -0.22
CA LEU A 353 13.44 17.20 1.22
C LEU A 353 14.69 17.39 2.08
N PHE A 354 15.86 16.92 1.63
CA PHE A 354 17.05 16.82 2.50
C PHE A 354 18.35 17.33 1.88
N TRP A 355 18.35 17.67 0.59
CA TRP A 355 19.58 18.00 -0.13
C TRP A 355 20.32 19.19 0.46
N ASP A 356 19.58 20.24 0.81
CA ASP A 356 20.16 21.45 1.36
C ASP A 356 20.76 21.24 2.75
N ASN A 357 20.19 20.30 3.51
CA ASN A 357 20.66 19.91 4.85
C ASN A 357 21.93 19.03 4.82
N TRP A 358 22.35 18.54 3.66
CA TRP A 358 23.57 17.76 3.54
C TRP A 358 24.78 18.65 3.26
N THR A 359 25.89 18.38 3.95
CA THR A 359 27.17 19.05 3.68
C THR A 359 27.64 18.79 2.24
N PRO A 360 27.99 19.83 1.46
CA PRO A 360 28.35 19.69 0.04
C PRO A 360 29.40 18.61 -0.25
N SER A 361 30.42 18.51 0.61
CA SER A 361 31.49 17.51 0.52
C SER A 361 31.01 16.06 0.56
N THR A 362 29.85 15.80 1.17
CA THR A 362 29.29 14.45 1.38
C THR A 362 28.16 14.10 0.42
N ARG A 363 27.52 15.10 -0.22
CA ARG A 363 26.30 14.93 -1.03
C ARG A 363 26.47 13.83 -2.09
N HIS A 364 27.54 13.90 -2.88
CA HIS A 364 27.79 12.93 -3.96
C HIS A 364 28.00 11.51 -3.46
N SER A 365 28.68 11.35 -2.33
CA SER A 365 28.91 10.02 -1.75
C SER A 365 27.61 9.47 -1.16
N ARG A 366 26.86 10.29 -0.44
CA ARG A 366 25.56 9.92 0.14
C ARG A 366 24.55 9.55 -0.95
N GLU A 367 24.41 10.37 -1.98
CA GLU A 367 23.51 10.09 -3.10
C GLU A 367 23.83 8.76 -3.79
N HIS A 368 25.12 8.50 -4.05
CA HIS A 368 25.54 7.24 -4.66
C HIS A 368 25.26 6.02 -3.76
N ILE A 369 25.49 6.15 -2.44
CA ILE A 369 25.17 5.09 -1.47
C ILE A 369 23.66 4.87 -1.40
N LEU A 370 22.87 5.94 -1.36
CA LEU A 370 21.41 5.87 -1.29
C LEU A 370 20.83 5.22 -2.55
N ALA A 371 21.41 5.51 -3.72
CA ALA A 371 21.02 4.87 -4.96
C ALA A 371 21.27 3.35 -4.94
N ALA A 372 22.43 2.91 -4.42
CA ALA A 372 22.72 1.49 -4.25
C ALA A 372 21.76 0.82 -3.25
N ILE A 373 21.39 1.52 -2.18
CA ILE A 373 20.36 1.05 -1.23
C ILE A 373 19.00 0.90 -1.91
N GLY A 374 18.59 1.92 -2.68
CA GLY A 374 17.37 1.89 -3.50
C GLY A 374 17.34 0.69 -4.43
N ASP A 375 18.39 0.45 -5.22
CA ASP A 375 18.43 -0.71 -6.11
C ASP A 375 18.38 -2.05 -5.38
N ARG A 376 19.08 -2.18 -4.24
CA ARG A 376 18.99 -3.39 -3.42
C ARG A 376 17.59 -3.61 -2.89
N MET A 377 16.94 -2.56 -2.39
CA MET A 377 15.57 -2.64 -1.88
C MET A 377 14.56 -2.85 -3.01
N ALA A 378 14.83 -2.40 -4.23
CA ALA A 378 14.02 -2.74 -5.40
C ALA A 378 14.19 -4.23 -5.79
N ARG A 379 15.42 -4.77 -5.73
CA ARG A 379 15.72 -6.19 -6.00
C ARG A 379 15.09 -7.13 -4.97
N GLN A 380 15.13 -6.70 -3.71
CA GLN A 380 14.80 -7.55 -2.56
C GLN A 380 13.43 -7.24 -1.97
N GLY A 381 12.82 -6.09 -2.24
CA GLY A 381 11.58 -5.58 -1.65
C GLY A 381 11.84 -4.54 -0.55
N LEU A 382 10.86 -3.64 -0.34
CA LEU A 382 10.97 -2.38 0.43
C LEU A 382 11.12 -2.52 1.96
N ALA A 383 10.84 -3.71 2.50
CA ALA A 383 10.72 -3.93 3.94
C ALA A 383 11.87 -4.77 4.52
N CYS A 384 12.45 -4.30 5.63
CA CYS A 384 13.33 -5.01 6.55
C CYS A 384 14.43 -5.80 5.83
N ARG A 385 15.37 -5.08 5.22
CA ARG A 385 16.46 -5.69 4.45
C ARG A 385 17.81 -5.51 5.14
N PRO A 386 18.62 -6.57 5.22
CA PRO A 386 19.98 -6.43 5.66
C PRO A 386 20.73 -5.55 4.66
N LEU A 387 21.40 -4.52 5.17
CA LEU A 387 22.32 -3.68 4.41
C LEU A 387 23.75 -3.83 4.98
N PRO A 388 24.44 -4.96 4.71
CA PRO A 388 25.80 -5.14 5.20
C PRO A 388 26.72 -4.10 4.56
N GLU A 389 27.56 -3.44 5.37
CA GLU A 389 28.55 -2.47 4.88
C GLU A 389 29.44 -3.05 3.78
N ARG A 390 29.83 -4.33 3.91
CA ARG A 390 30.62 -5.06 2.90
C ARG A 390 29.93 -5.09 1.54
N ASP A 391 28.63 -5.30 1.54
CA ASP A 391 27.92 -5.45 0.28
C ASP A 391 27.66 -4.08 -0.36
N LEU A 392 27.44 -3.04 0.44
CA LEU A 392 27.37 -1.65 -0.04
C LEU A 392 28.72 -1.17 -0.57
N GLU A 393 29.83 -1.62 0.03
CA GLU A 393 31.18 -1.41 -0.49
C GLU A 393 31.36 -2.08 -1.85
N ASN A 394 30.83 -3.29 -2.05
CA ASN A 394 30.85 -3.96 -3.34
C ASN A 394 30.02 -3.24 -4.42
N ASP A 395 28.86 -2.69 -4.05
CA ASP A 395 27.97 -2.00 -4.97
C ASP A 395 28.50 -0.59 -5.32
N THR A 396 29.01 0.15 -4.33
CA THR A 396 29.37 1.58 -4.50
C THR A 396 30.86 1.84 -4.71
N GLY A 397 31.72 0.90 -4.30
CA GLY A 397 33.17 1.11 -4.20
C GLY A 397 33.60 2.12 -3.13
N LYS A 398 32.70 2.54 -2.23
CA LYS A 398 33.00 3.47 -1.13
C LYS A 398 33.58 2.73 0.07
N SER A 399 34.38 3.45 0.86
CA SER A 399 34.94 2.91 2.11
C SER A 399 33.82 2.61 3.11
N ARG A 400 34.04 1.63 3.99
CA ARG A 400 33.06 1.27 5.03
C ARG A 400 32.78 2.40 6.01
N ASN A 401 33.78 3.23 6.32
CA ASN A 401 33.57 4.40 7.17
C ASN A 401 32.59 5.37 6.50
N THR A 402 32.81 5.71 5.23
CA THR A 402 31.87 6.55 4.46
C THR A 402 30.46 5.95 4.38
N ILE A 403 30.36 4.62 4.25
CA ILE A 403 29.08 3.92 4.21
C ILE A 403 28.37 3.99 5.58
N ARG A 404 29.10 3.76 6.67
CA ARG A 404 28.58 3.84 8.04
C ARG A 404 28.06 5.24 8.34
N ASP A 405 28.88 6.26 8.08
CA ASP A 405 28.51 7.66 8.28
C ASP A 405 27.26 8.04 7.46
N ALA A 406 27.15 7.51 6.23
CA ALA A 406 25.97 7.73 5.39
C ALA A 406 24.72 7.02 5.94
N LEU A 407 24.84 5.76 6.37
CA LEU A 407 23.73 5.01 6.97
C LEU A 407 23.22 5.68 8.25
N GLU A 408 24.12 6.18 9.09
CA GLU A 408 23.77 6.95 10.29
C GLU A 408 23.08 8.26 9.93
N ALA A 409 23.61 9.01 8.97
CA ALA A 409 22.99 10.25 8.49
C ALA A 409 21.59 10.00 7.90
N PHE A 410 21.39 8.94 7.12
CA PHE A 410 20.07 8.59 6.58
C PHE A 410 19.09 8.13 7.66
N THR A 411 19.59 7.46 8.70
CA THR A 411 18.76 7.07 9.84
C THR A 411 18.35 8.29 10.65
N ALA A 412 19.28 9.21 10.92
CA ALA A 412 19.02 10.45 11.65
C ALA A 412 18.09 11.40 10.88
N ALA A 413 18.20 11.47 9.56
CA ALA A 413 17.31 12.25 8.71
C ALA A 413 15.94 11.60 8.48
N GLY A 414 15.71 10.39 9.00
CA GLY A 414 14.46 9.65 8.80
C GLY A 414 14.26 9.12 7.38
N VAL A 415 15.31 9.08 6.54
CA VAL A 415 15.26 8.47 5.19
C VAL A 415 15.27 6.94 5.29
N LEU A 416 16.08 6.41 6.20
CA LEU A 416 16.11 4.99 6.54
C LEU A 416 15.60 4.77 7.96
N ILE A 417 14.85 3.68 8.14
CA ILE A 417 14.39 3.24 9.45
C ILE A 417 15.17 1.98 9.79
N ARG A 418 16.00 2.03 10.82
CA ARG A 418 16.70 0.85 11.33
C ARG A 418 15.67 -0.05 12.04
N THR A 419 15.30 -1.15 11.39
CA THR A 419 14.29 -2.09 11.92
C THR A 419 14.91 -3.16 12.78
N ARG A 420 16.19 -3.46 12.58
CA ARG A 420 16.91 -4.45 13.37
C ARG A 420 18.35 -4.06 13.58
N THR A 421 18.81 -4.16 14.81
CA THR A 421 20.23 -4.04 15.14
C THR A 421 20.90 -5.39 14.95
N TYR A 422 22.12 -5.38 14.41
CA TYR A 422 22.97 -6.56 14.37
C TYR A 422 23.04 -7.20 15.76
N ASP A 423 22.67 -8.48 15.81
CA ASP A 423 22.82 -9.32 16.99
C ASP A 423 23.80 -10.42 16.63
N GLN A 424 24.91 -10.46 17.36
CA GLN A 424 25.97 -11.43 17.14
C GLN A 424 25.46 -12.86 17.27
N SER A 425 24.46 -13.13 18.12
CA SER A 425 23.88 -14.47 18.31
C SER A 425 23.20 -15.05 17.07
N MET A 426 22.84 -14.19 16.11
CA MET A 426 22.12 -14.55 14.87
C MET A 426 23.05 -15.11 13.77
N GLY A 427 24.36 -15.16 14.02
CA GLY A 427 25.31 -15.86 13.18
C GLY A 427 25.90 -15.07 12.02
N PRO A 428 26.56 -15.74 11.07
CA PRO A 428 27.49 -15.09 10.14
C PRO A 428 26.77 -14.27 9.05
N LYS A 429 25.44 -14.44 8.94
CA LYS A 429 24.57 -13.74 7.99
C LYS A 429 23.79 -12.59 8.63
N ALA A 430 24.01 -12.32 9.92
CA ALA A 430 23.35 -11.23 10.62
C ALA A 430 23.93 -9.87 10.18
N SER A 431 23.05 -8.89 10.03
CA SER A 431 23.39 -7.50 9.70
C SER A 431 22.34 -6.59 10.33
N HIS A 432 22.65 -5.30 10.45
CA HIS A 432 21.60 -4.31 10.63
C HIS A 432 20.61 -4.41 9.47
N GLU A 433 19.32 -4.41 9.80
CA GLU A 433 18.23 -4.38 8.82
C GLU A 433 17.61 -2.99 8.80
N PHE A 434 17.28 -2.54 7.59
CA PHE A 434 16.70 -1.24 7.34
C PHE A 434 15.46 -1.34 6.47
N SER A 435 14.57 -0.37 6.62
CA SER A 435 13.43 -0.11 5.73
C SER A 435 13.52 1.31 5.20
N LEU A 436 13.01 1.56 4.00
CA LEU A 436 12.87 2.93 3.50
C LEU A 436 11.68 3.62 4.15
N ASN A 437 11.85 4.91 4.44
CA ASN A 437 10.73 5.77 4.76
C ASN A 437 10.00 6.16 3.46
N LEU A 438 8.83 5.59 3.23
CA LEU A 438 8.08 5.84 1.98
C LEU A 438 7.62 7.30 1.80
N LEU A 439 7.61 8.12 2.86
CA LEU A 439 7.32 9.55 2.74
C LEU A 439 8.46 10.34 2.09
N THR A 440 9.65 9.75 1.95
CA THR A 440 10.78 10.40 1.27
C THR A 440 10.82 10.09 -0.22
N LEU A 441 9.79 9.41 -0.77
CA LEU A 441 9.70 9.07 -2.18
C LEU A 441 8.88 10.14 -2.91
N ASP A 442 9.40 10.62 -4.04
CA ASP A 442 8.64 11.45 -4.99
C ASP A 442 8.30 10.63 -6.23
N PHE A 443 7.08 10.09 -6.27
CA PHE A 443 6.62 9.22 -7.36
C PHE A 443 6.47 9.96 -8.70
N ARG A 444 6.56 11.29 -8.74
CA ARG A 444 6.63 12.03 -10.02
C ARG A 444 7.86 11.65 -10.84
N ALA A 445 8.91 11.14 -10.21
CA ALA A 445 10.13 10.70 -10.87
C ALA A 445 10.08 9.25 -11.41
N GLU A 446 8.93 8.56 -11.37
CA GLU A 446 8.78 7.20 -11.93
C GLU A 446 9.01 7.13 -13.45
N THR A 447 8.86 8.26 -14.15
CA THR A 447 9.10 8.38 -15.60
C THR A 447 10.57 8.57 -15.97
N SER A 448 11.45 8.81 -14.98
CA SER A 448 12.89 9.03 -15.22
C SER A 448 13.59 7.76 -15.72
N GLU A 449 14.49 7.92 -16.69
CA GLU A 449 15.37 6.84 -17.14
C GLU A 449 16.59 6.72 -16.23
N PRO A 450 17.08 5.48 -15.94
CA PRO A 450 18.24 5.31 -15.10
C PRO A 450 19.51 5.89 -15.75
N PRO A 451 20.36 6.59 -15.00
CA PRO A 451 21.65 7.03 -15.50
C PRO A 451 22.64 5.87 -15.71
N CYS A 452 22.59 4.82 -14.89
CA CYS A 452 23.39 3.58 -15.02
C CYS A 452 22.98 2.53 -13.97
N SER A 453 23.42 1.28 -14.11
CA SER A 453 23.31 0.28 -13.03
C SER A 453 24.40 0.53 -11.97
N HIS A 454 24.04 0.47 -10.68
CA HIS A 454 24.79 0.79 -9.46
C HIS A 454 26.09 -0.01 -9.23
N THR A 455 26.99 -0.04 -10.21
CA THR A 455 28.24 -0.78 -10.16
C THR A 455 29.41 0.13 -10.47
N PRO A 456 30.59 -0.15 -9.89
CA PRO A 456 31.44 0.90 -9.37
C PRO A 456 31.91 1.90 -10.42
N ALA A 457 31.52 3.13 -10.14
CA ALA A 457 32.01 4.42 -10.60
C ALA A 457 33.44 4.49 -11.20
N PRO A 458 33.65 5.35 -12.21
CA PRO A 458 34.91 6.04 -12.46
C PRO A 458 35.44 6.74 -11.20
N ARG A 459 36.73 7.08 -11.15
CA ARG A 459 37.34 7.78 -9.99
C ARG A 459 36.81 9.19 -9.75
N SER A 460 36.08 9.77 -10.72
CA SER A 460 35.49 11.10 -10.57
C SER A 460 34.56 11.14 -9.36
N ARG A 461 34.61 12.22 -8.57
CA ARG A 461 33.71 12.42 -7.42
C ARG A 461 32.30 12.82 -7.86
N SER A 462 32.16 13.33 -9.09
CA SER A 462 31.00 14.07 -9.57
C SER A 462 30.10 13.34 -10.57
N TRP A 463 30.62 12.31 -11.24
CA TRP A 463 29.88 11.70 -12.34
C TRP A 463 28.48 11.19 -11.93
N PHE A 464 28.33 10.60 -10.73
CA PHE A 464 27.05 10.00 -10.32
C PHE A 464 25.97 11.06 -10.12
N SER A 465 26.28 12.14 -9.38
CA SER A 465 25.30 13.20 -9.14
C SER A 465 24.92 13.95 -10.40
N LEU A 466 25.86 14.12 -11.34
CA LEU A 466 25.54 14.67 -12.67
C LEU A 466 24.62 13.74 -13.46
N ALA A 467 24.88 12.44 -13.42
CA ALA A 467 24.04 11.47 -14.10
C ALA A 467 22.63 11.42 -13.49
N THR A 468 22.51 11.44 -12.16
CA THR A 468 21.22 11.53 -11.46
C THR A 468 20.50 12.85 -11.78
N THR A 469 21.22 13.97 -11.89
CA THR A 469 20.62 15.24 -12.33
C THR A 469 20.03 15.13 -13.73
N LEU A 470 20.78 14.59 -14.69
CA LEU A 470 20.27 14.39 -16.05
C LEU A 470 19.11 13.39 -16.10
N ALA A 471 19.05 12.43 -15.18
CA ALA A 471 17.93 11.48 -15.06
C ALA A 471 16.65 12.17 -14.53
N LEU A 472 16.79 13.01 -13.51
CA LEU A 472 15.67 13.70 -12.89
C LEU A 472 15.19 14.93 -13.69
N HIS A 473 16.04 15.45 -14.57
CA HIS A 473 15.74 16.56 -15.47
C HIS A 473 16.00 16.14 -16.93
N PRO A 474 15.02 15.53 -17.61
CA PRO A 474 15.21 14.87 -18.91
C PRO A 474 15.42 15.81 -20.10
N ARG A 475 15.54 17.13 -19.88
CA ARG A 475 15.82 18.11 -20.93
C ARG A 475 17.33 18.34 -21.07
N PRO A 476 17.83 18.75 -22.24
CA PRO A 476 19.23 19.16 -22.39
C PRO A 476 19.56 20.32 -21.45
N HIS A 477 20.72 20.24 -20.78
CA HIS A 477 21.17 21.26 -19.83
C HIS A 477 22.59 21.73 -20.11
N THR A 478 22.84 23.04 -19.95
CA THR A 478 24.19 23.60 -20.04
C THR A 478 25.04 23.19 -18.84
N VAL A 479 26.37 23.33 -18.96
CA VAL A 479 27.31 23.04 -17.86
C VAL A 479 26.95 23.86 -16.61
N THR A 480 26.61 25.14 -16.79
CA THR A 480 26.19 26.05 -15.71
C THR A 480 24.89 25.60 -15.06
N GLN A 481 23.87 25.24 -15.85
CA GLN A 481 22.61 24.71 -15.31
C GLN A 481 22.84 23.43 -14.51
N LEU A 482 23.65 22.51 -15.03
CA LEU A 482 24.00 21.26 -14.35
C LEU A 482 24.78 21.51 -13.06
N PHE A 483 25.66 22.50 -13.01
CA PHE A 483 26.35 22.89 -11.78
C PHE A 483 25.35 23.22 -10.66
N HIS A 484 24.35 24.07 -10.95
CA HIS A 484 23.33 24.45 -9.97
C HIS A 484 22.41 23.27 -9.61
N LEU A 485 21.89 22.56 -10.61
CA LEU A 485 20.95 21.45 -10.40
C LEU A 485 21.57 20.23 -9.69
N SER A 486 22.87 20.00 -9.85
CA SER A 486 23.58 18.90 -9.16
C SER A 486 24.09 19.28 -7.77
N GLY A 487 24.05 20.57 -7.40
CA GLY A 487 24.37 21.03 -6.05
C GLY A 487 25.81 20.77 -5.59
N TYR A 488 26.80 20.80 -6.50
CA TYR A 488 28.24 20.65 -6.19
C TYR A 488 28.71 21.62 -5.11
N THR A 489 28.25 22.86 -5.22
CA THR A 489 28.60 23.95 -4.32
C THR A 489 27.50 25.00 -4.41
N PRO A 490 26.96 25.49 -3.29
CA PRO A 490 25.93 26.52 -3.28
C PRO A 490 26.58 27.89 -3.51
N THR A 491 27.10 28.13 -4.71
CA THR A 491 27.61 29.43 -5.13
C THR A 491 26.75 29.96 -6.27
N PRO A 492 26.18 31.17 -6.17
CA PRO A 492 25.32 31.73 -7.21
C PRO A 492 26.08 31.94 -8.53
N HIS A 493 27.39 32.20 -8.45
CA HIS A 493 28.28 32.32 -9.60
C HIS A 493 29.36 31.25 -9.53
N PRO A 494 29.37 30.26 -10.44
CA PRO A 494 30.39 29.22 -10.45
C PRO A 494 31.73 29.79 -10.95
N THR A 495 32.81 29.45 -10.25
CA THR A 495 34.18 29.68 -10.71
C THR A 495 34.52 28.83 -11.93
N ARG A 496 35.49 29.27 -12.73
CA ARG A 496 36.01 28.49 -13.88
C ARG A 496 36.45 27.09 -13.48
N GLN A 497 37.06 26.93 -12.31
CA GLN A 497 37.50 25.63 -11.80
C GLN A 497 36.32 24.71 -11.45
N GLN A 498 35.23 25.25 -10.89
CA GLN A 498 34.02 24.48 -10.62
C GLN A 498 33.33 24.01 -11.91
N LEU A 499 33.26 24.86 -12.93
CA LEU A 499 32.73 24.47 -14.24
C LEU A 499 33.59 23.40 -14.91
N ALA A 500 34.93 23.53 -14.85
CA ALA A 500 35.86 22.53 -15.35
C ALA A 500 35.70 21.15 -14.66
N ASN A 501 35.37 21.14 -13.36
CA ASN A 501 35.06 19.91 -12.63
C ASN A 501 33.76 19.25 -13.10
N VAL A 502 32.73 20.04 -13.43
CA VAL A 502 31.48 19.55 -14.01
C VAL A 502 31.75 18.98 -15.40
N GLU A 503 32.49 19.69 -16.25
CA GLU A 503 32.89 19.23 -17.58
C GLU A 503 33.68 17.92 -17.52
N THR A 504 34.63 17.80 -16.59
CA THR A 504 35.38 16.56 -16.37
C THR A 504 34.45 15.40 -16.01
N GLY A 505 33.43 15.65 -15.19
CA GLY A 505 32.37 14.69 -14.88
C GLY A 505 31.54 14.31 -16.11
N LEU A 506 31.16 15.28 -16.94
CA LEU A 506 30.39 15.07 -18.16
C LEU A 506 31.17 14.30 -19.23
N GLN A 507 32.47 14.59 -19.41
CA GLN A 507 33.33 13.80 -20.30
C GLN A 507 33.51 12.36 -19.81
N THR A 508 33.52 12.17 -18.50
CA THR A 508 33.49 10.83 -17.91
C THR A 508 32.19 10.12 -18.29
N LEU A 509 31.03 10.77 -18.16
CA LEU A 509 29.73 10.22 -18.56
C LEU A 509 29.65 9.91 -20.06
N ARG A 510 30.23 10.76 -20.91
CA ARG A 510 30.36 10.52 -22.35
C ARG A 510 31.20 9.29 -22.65
N THR A 511 32.33 9.12 -21.97
CA THR A 511 33.21 7.95 -22.10
C THR A 511 32.48 6.66 -21.73
N LEU A 512 31.61 6.73 -20.71
CA LEU A 512 30.73 5.64 -20.30
C LEU A 512 29.49 5.46 -21.20
N ARG A 513 29.28 6.31 -22.20
CA ARG A 513 28.05 6.36 -23.03
C ARG A 513 26.76 6.59 -22.23
N VAL A 514 26.85 7.24 -21.07
CA VAL A 514 25.68 7.58 -20.25
C VAL A 514 25.04 8.88 -20.74
N ALA A 515 25.87 9.88 -21.04
CA ALA A 515 25.42 11.19 -21.51
C ALA A 515 26.05 11.54 -22.86
N ARG A 516 25.38 12.43 -23.62
CA ARG A 516 25.92 13.01 -24.85
C ARG A 516 25.76 14.53 -24.82
N SER A 517 26.64 15.21 -25.57
CA SER A 517 26.53 16.64 -25.82
C SER A 517 25.73 16.85 -27.11
N THR A 518 24.74 17.72 -27.05
CA THR A 518 23.94 18.20 -28.18
C THR A 518 24.17 19.70 -28.35
N LYS A 519 23.54 20.30 -29.37
CA LYS A 519 23.56 21.76 -29.58
C LYS A 519 22.92 22.53 -28.41
N ASN A 520 21.99 21.90 -27.70
CA ASN A 520 21.21 22.52 -26.62
C ASN A 520 21.77 22.22 -25.22
N GLY A 521 22.89 21.49 -25.13
CA GLY A 521 23.53 21.11 -23.87
C GLY A 521 23.72 19.59 -23.73
N TRP A 522 23.76 19.11 -22.50
CA TRP A 522 23.99 17.71 -22.17
C TRP A 522 22.69 17.01 -21.81
N GLU A 523 22.53 15.78 -22.30
CA GLU A 523 21.36 14.93 -22.02
C GLU A 523 21.76 13.47 -21.82
N LEU A 524 20.87 12.66 -21.22
CA LEU A 524 21.04 11.20 -21.16
C LEU A 524 20.85 10.57 -22.54
N THR A 525 21.60 9.49 -22.78
CA THR A 525 21.48 8.70 -24.03
C THR A 525 20.43 7.60 -23.96
N GLY A 526 19.96 7.24 -22.75
CA GLY A 526 19.14 6.05 -22.51
C GLY A 526 19.90 4.71 -22.67
N GLN A 527 21.21 4.74 -22.93
CA GLN A 527 22.02 3.54 -23.11
C GLN A 527 22.58 3.00 -21.78
N ALA A 528 22.80 1.69 -21.71
CA ALA A 528 23.50 1.09 -20.59
C ALA A 528 24.97 1.56 -20.54
N ALA A 529 25.45 1.90 -19.35
CA ALA A 529 26.81 2.36 -19.15
C ALA A 529 27.85 1.33 -19.63
N ARG A 530 28.81 1.78 -20.44
CA ARG A 530 29.97 0.98 -20.87
C ARG A 530 30.92 0.75 -19.70
N GLU A 531 31.04 -0.49 -19.24
CA GLU A 531 32.00 -0.85 -18.19
C GLU A 531 33.44 -0.85 -18.74
N LEU A 532 34.32 -0.02 -18.15
CA LEU A 532 35.74 0.03 -18.52
C LEU A 532 36.50 -1.16 -17.92
N ARG A 533 37.57 -1.63 -18.60
CA ARG A 533 38.43 -2.73 -18.09
C ARG A 533 38.96 -2.46 -16.68
N SER A 534 39.35 -1.22 -16.41
CA SER A 534 39.83 -0.77 -15.09
C SER A 534 38.75 -0.80 -14.00
N MET A 535 37.47 -0.59 -14.35
CA MET A 535 36.33 -0.74 -13.44
C MET A 535 36.12 -2.22 -13.11
N LYS A 536 36.10 -3.09 -14.13
CA LYS A 536 35.93 -4.54 -13.97
C LYS A 536 37.02 -5.15 -13.09
N LYS A 537 38.29 -4.77 -13.29
CA LYS A 537 39.42 -5.23 -12.45
C LYS A 537 39.26 -4.81 -10.98
N ARG A 538 38.88 -3.55 -10.71
CA ARG A 538 38.64 -3.07 -9.35
C ARG A 538 37.47 -3.78 -8.68
N LYS A 539 36.36 -3.94 -9.40
CA LYS A 539 35.17 -4.67 -8.93
C LYS A 539 35.52 -6.10 -8.52
N ALA A 540 36.26 -6.81 -9.38
CA ALA A 540 36.73 -8.17 -9.09
C ALA A 540 37.64 -8.21 -7.86
N ALA A 541 38.57 -7.26 -7.72
CA ALA A 541 39.47 -7.19 -6.55
C ALA A 541 38.71 -6.91 -5.25
N THR A 542 37.77 -5.97 -5.26
CA THR A 542 36.91 -5.66 -4.10
C THR A 542 36.05 -6.87 -3.72
N ALA A 543 35.41 -7.51 -4.69
CA ALA A 543 34.60 -8.71 -4.46
C ALA A 543 35.44 -9.87 -3.88
N ALA A 544 36.63 -10.11 -4.41
CA ALA A 544 37.54 -11.15 -3.91
C ALA A 544 37.98 -10.89 -2.46
N ARG A 545 38.31 -9.64 -2.11
CA ARG A 545 38.65 -9.26 -0.73
C ARG A 545 37.47 -9.48 0.21
N ILE A 546 36.28 -9.01 -0.15
CA ILE A 546 35.07 -9.18 0.68
C ILE A 546 34.76 -10.65 0.89
N GLU A 547 34.90 -11.47 -0.14
CA GLU A 547 34.67 -12.91 -0.05
C GLU A 547 35.69 -13.59 0.88
N LYS A 548 36.97 -13.20 0.81
CA LYS A 548 37.99 -13.65 1.77
C LYS A 548 37.62 -13.28 3.21
N GLU A 549 37.17 -12.06 3.45
CA GLU A 549 36.73 -11.63 4.79
C GLU A 549 35.50 -12.40 5.28
N ARG A 550 34.52 -12.70 4.41
CA ARG A 550 33.34 -13.50 4.76
C ARG A 550 33.73 -14.90 5.19
N ARG A 551 34.65 -15.55 4.48
CA ARG A 551 35.16 -16.88 4.83
C ARG A 551 35.90 -16.86 6.17
N ALA A 552 36.76 -15.88 6.38
CA ALA A 552 37.45 -15.69 7.65
C ALA A 552 36.46 -15.52 8.82
N PHE A 553 35.44 -14.68 8.64
CA PHE A 553 34.41 -14.48 9.66
C PHE A 553 33.58 -15.74 9.93
N SER A 554 33.19 -16.50 8.90
CA SER A 554 32.45 -17.76 9.08
C SER A 554 33.25 -18.75 9.93
N THR A 555 34.56 -18.86 9.65
CA THR A 555 35.46 -19.76 10.38
C THR A 555 35.56 -19.37 11.87
N VAL A 556 35.77 -18.08 12.17
CA VAL A 556 35.82 -17.59 13.56
C VAL A 556 34.47 -17.76 14.27
N TRP A 557 33.37 -17.53 13.56
CA TRP A 557 32.03 -17.68 14.12
C TRP A 557 31.70 -19.14 14.46
N GLU A 558 32.05 -20.09 13.60
CA GLU A 558 31.86 -21.52 13.85
C GLU A 558 32.62 -21.98 15.11
N ALA A 559 33.88 -21.56 15.26
CA ALA A 559 34.66 -21.82 16.47
C ALA A 559 34.02 -21.19 17.73
N THR A 560 33.52 -19.95 17.60
CA THR A 560 32.82 -19.25 18.70
C THR A 560 31.52 -19.95 19.08
N ARG A 561 30.75 -20.41 18.09
CA ARG A 561 29.48 -21.12 18.29
C ARG A 561 29.70 -22.45 19.00
N GLU A 562 30.73 -23.20 18.65
CA GLU A 562 31.08 -24.45 19.33
C GLU A 562 31.45 -24.19 20.80
N LYS A 563 32.24 -23.14 21.07
CA LYS A 563 32.58 -22.73 22.44
C LYS A 563 31.33 -22.35 23.26
N LEU A 564 30.40 -21.60 22.66
CA LEU A 564 29.13 -21.23 23.29
C LEU A 564 28.24 -22.45 23.55
N ARG A 565 28.15 -23.38 22.59
CA ARG A 565 27.39 -24.64 22.74
C ARG A 565 27.91 -25.45 23.92
N ARG A 566 29.22 -25.67 24.01
CA ARG A 566 29.86 -26.38 25.12
C ARG A 566 29.59 -25.69 26.47
N ARG A 567 29.63 -24.36 26.53
CA ARG A 567 29.31 -23.60 27.74
C ARG A 567 27.85 -23.80 28.17
N TRP A 568 26.92 -23.75 27.21
CA TRP A 568 25.50 -23.97 27.47
C TRP A 568 25.22 -25.40 27.94
N GLU A 569 25.82 -26.42 27.30
CA GLU A 569 25.71 -27.83 27.73
C GLU A 569 26.22 -28.02 29.16
N LYS A 570 27.37 -27.41 29.51
CA LYS A 570 27.92 -27.45 30.87
C LYS A 570 27.00 -26.76 31.89
N GLN A 571 26.38 -25.64 31.53
CA GLN A 571 25.42 -24.95 32.40
C GLN A 571 24.12 -25.76 32.58
N LYS A 572 23.62 -26.36 31.49
CA LYS A 572 22.44 -27.23 31.52
C LYS A 572 22.67 -28.46 32.41
N ALA A 573 23.82 -29.11 32.28
CA ALA A 573 24.21 -30.24 33.13
C ALA A 573 24.23 -29.84 34.61
N ARG A 574 24.90 -28.74 34.96
CA ARG A 574 24.92 -28.19 36.34
C ARG A 574 23.52 -27.84 36.86
N ALA A 575 22.65 -27.31 36.02
CA ALA A 575 21.27 -26.99 36.41
C ALA A 575 20.45 -28.26 36.68
N LEU A 576 20.62 -29.30 35.87
CA LEU A 576 20.01 -30.61 36.08
C LEU A 576 20.54 -31.28 37.36
N GLU A 577 21.84 -31.23 37.62
CA GLU A 577 22.45 -31.72 38.87
C GLU A 577 21.89 -30.99 40.09
N ARG A 578 21.83 -29.65 40.06
CA ARG A 578 21.23 -28.85 41.16
C ARG A 578 19.77 -29.22 41.39
N ARG A 579 19.00 -29.43 40.31
CA ARG A 579 17.61 -29.85 40.41
C ARG A 579 17.49 -31.24 41.00
N ALA A 580 18.30 -32.20 40.54
CA ALA A 580 18.33 -33.55 41.08
C ALA A 580 18.71 -33.57 42.57
N ALA A 581 19.69 -32.75 42.99
CA ALA A 581 20.08 -32.60 44.39
C ALA A 581 18.97 -31.96 45.23
N SER A 582 18.28 -30.94 44.71
CA SER A 582 17.11 -30.35 45.37
C SER A 582 15.96 -31.34 45.52
N ASP A 583 15.68 -32.10 44.46
CA ASP A 583 14.65 -33.15 44.46
C ASP A 583 15.03 -34.32 45.40
N HIS A 584 16.34 -34.64 45.52
CA HIS A 584 16.84 -35.59 46.51
C HIS A 584 16.61 -35.09 47.94
N LYS A 585 17.04 -33.86 48.25
CA LYS A 585 16.85 -33.24 49.56
C LYS A 585 15.36 -33.13 49.92
N ARG A 586 14.51 -32.80 48.96
CA ARG A 586 13.04 -32.75 49.14
C ARG A 586 12.47 -34.14 49.43
N ARG A 587 12.96 -35.17 48.73
CA ARG A 587 12.61 -36.58 49.00
C ARG A 587 13.07 -37.03 50.38
N GLU A 588 14.29 -36.70 50.81
CA GLU A 588 14.80 -37.00 52.14
C GLU A 588 14.00 -36.29 53.24
N GLN A 589 13.69 -35.00 53.06
CA GLN A 589 12.85 -34.24 54.00
C GLN A 589 11.43 -34.79 54.08
N TRP A 590 10.83 -35.14 52.93
CA TRP A 590 9.55 -35.82 52.89
C TRP A 590 9.60 -37.17 53.62
N TRP A 591 10.68 -37.95 53.43
CA TRP A 591 10.86 -39.22 54.12
C TRP A 591 11.07 -39.06 55.63
N ALA A 592 11.83 -38.05 56.04
CA ALA A 592 12.11 -37.75 57.44
C ALA A 592 10.84 -37.39 58.23
N ARG A 593 9.85 -36.75 57.57
CA ARG A 593 8.55 -36.38 58.16
C ARG A 593 7.62 -37.57 58.45
N HIS A 594 7.98 -38.79 58.04
CA HIS A 594 7.18 -39.98 58.37
C HIS A 594 7.81 -40.76 59.53
N PRO A 595 7.04 -41.06 60.61
CA PRO A 595 7.50 -41.91 61.72
C PRO A 595 7.91 -43.30 61.22
N GLN A 596 8.95 -43.90 61.82
CA GLN A 596 9.56 -45.16 61.35
C GLN A 596 8.56 -46.30 61.11
N GLY A 597 7.49 -46.39 61.92
CA GLY A 597 6.42 -47.40 61.78
C GLY A 597 5.57 -47.27 60.51
N ASN A 598 5.37 -46.06 59.99
CA ASN A 598 4.54 -45.80 58.79
C ASN A 598 5.33 -45.85 57.48
N ARG A 599 6.67 -45.97 57.54
CA ARG A 599 7.50 -45.99 56.32
C ARG A 599 7.27 -47.26 55.48
N ARG A 600 7.02 -48.41 56.11
CA ARG A 600 6.73 -49.67 55.40
C ARG A 600 5.38 -49.66 54.66
N ALA A 601 4.38 -48.94 55.17
CA ALA A 601 3.06 -48.83 54.54
C ALA A 601 3.08 -47.90 53.31
N VAL A 602 3.84 -46.80 53.37
CA VAL A 602 3.97 -45.83 52.26
C VAL A 602 4.79 -46.40 51.08
N VAL A 603 5.83 -47.21 51.34
CA VAL A 603 6.56 -47.92 50.26
C VAL A 603 5.65 -48.91 49.54
N ARG A 604 4.78 -49.62 50.27
CA ARG A 604 3.81 -50.55 49.67
C ARG A 604 2.81 -49.85 48.75
N SER A 605 2.30 -48.67 49.11
CA SER A 605 1.35 -47.94 48.25
C SER A 605 2.01 -47.34 46.99
N PHE A 606 3.26 -46.88 47.08
CA PHE A 606 4.00 -46.37 45.93
C PHE A 606 4.34 -47.46 44.90
N PHE A 607 4.73 -48.66 45.34
CA PHE A 607 5.01 -49.79 44.45
C PHE A 607 3.75 -50.33 43.74
N VAL A 608 2.57 -50.23 44.37
CA VAL A 608 1.29 -50.59 43.74
C VAL A 608 0.92 -49.60 42.62
N ASN A 609 1.16 -48.30 42.83
CA ASN A 609 0.89 -47.26 41.81
C ASN A 609 1.86 -47.27 40.62
N ASP A 610 3.14 -47.59 40.84
CA ASP A 610 4.12 -47.70 39.73
C ASP A 610 3.87 -48.95 38.86
N ARG A 611 3.32 -50.03 39.44
CA ARG A 611 2.87 -51.22 38.71
C ARG A 611 1.66 -50.93 37.83
N MET A 612 0.70 -50.14 38.34
CA MET A 612 -0.48 -49.67 37.59
C MET A 612 -0.12 -48.74 36.41
N THR A 613 0.88 -47.85 36.58
CA THR A 613 1.31 -46.93 35.51
C THR A 613 2.14 -47.60 34.42
N ARG A 614 2.89 -48.68 34.74
CA ARG A 614 3.56 -49.50 33.72
C ARG A 614 2.55 -50.35 32.93
N LEU A 615 1.52 -50.88 33.58
CA LEU A 615 0.41 -51.60 32.91
C LEU A 615 -0.40 -50.69 31.96
N ALA A 616 -0.56 -49.41 32.30
CA ALA A 616 -1.23 -48.43 31.43
C ALA A 616 -0.40 -48.01 30.19
N ARG A 617 0.92 -48.22 30.18
CA ARG A 617 1.79 -47.93 29.03
C ARG A 617 1.92 -49.09 28.03
N THR A 618 1.44 -50.27 28.38
CA THR A 618 1.50 -51.48 27.52
C THR A 618 0.24 -51.72 26.67
N THR A 619 -0.75 -50.84 26.69
CA THR A 619 -1.94 -50.96 25.84
C THR A 619 -1.69 -50.29 24.48
N PRO A 620 -1.68 -51.03 23.35
CA PRO A 620 -1.38 -50.46 22.04
C PRO A 620 -2.64 -49.80 21.47
N GLN A 621 -2.68 -48.46 21.44
CA GLN A 621 -3.60 -47.75 20.56
C GLN A 621 -2.99 -47.64 19.16
N SER A 622 -3.72 -48.21 18.20
CA SER A 622 -3.45 -48.24 16.78
C SER A 622 -3.39 -46.84 16.17
N ARG A 623 -2.31 -46.53 15.44
CA ARG A 623 -2.35 -45.83 14.14
C ARG A 623 -0.97 -45.78 13.47
N HIS A 624 -0.99 -46.21 12.22
CA HIS A 624 0.05 -46.18 11.18
C HIS A 624 1.18 -45.15 11.31
N GLN A 625 2.42 -45.64 11.37
CA GLN A 625 3.55 -45.06 10.63
C GLN A 625 4.49 -46.18 10.13
N GLN A 626 4.93 -46.06 8.88
CA GLN A 626 5.89 -46.93 8.21
C GLN A 626 7.27 -46.93 8.89
N PRO A 627 8.05 -48.03 8.82
CA PRO A 627 9.38 -48.09 9.42
C PRO A 627 10.46 -47.54 8.49
N VAL A 628 11.22 -46.55 8.96
CA VAL A 628 12.55 -46.22 8.42
C VAL A 628 13.57 -47.13 9.09
N ARG A 629 14.19 -48.00 8.29
CA ARG A 629 15.32 -48.86 8.72
C ARG A 629 16.58 -48.04 8.96
N PHE A 630 17.24 -48.26 10.08
CA PHE A 630 18.69 -48.05 10.25
C PHE A 630 19.35 -49.34 10.75
N PRO A 631 20.61 -49.61 10.36
CA PRO A 631 21.24 -50.93 10.47
C PRO A 631 21.84 -51.20 11.86
N PRO A 632 22.12 -52.48 12.21
CA PRO A 632 22.66 -52.85 13.51
C PRO A 632 24.18 -52.62 13.57
N ALA A 633 24.65 -52.00 14.64
CA ALA A 633 26.04 -52.06 15.06
C ALA A 633 26.24 -53.31 15.92
N ALA A 634 27.23 -54.11 15.53
CA ALA A 634 27.62 -55.37 16.13
C ALA A 634 28.18 -55.20 17.55
N ILE A 635 27.87 -56.17 18.41
CA ILE A 635 28.68 -56.50 19.59
C ILE A 635 28.83 -58.02 19.61
N ARG A 636 30.10 -58.47 19.60
CA ARG A 636 30.61 -59.74 20.12
C ARG A 636 32.11 -59.55 20.38
N PRO A 637 32.70 -60.37 21.26
CA PRO A 637 32.47 -60.51 22.70
C PRO A 637 33.29 -59.50 23.51
#